data_AF-A0A5C4VE31-F1
#
_entry.id   AF-A0A5C4VE31-F1
#
_cell.length_a   1.000
_cell.length_b   1.000
_cell.length_c   1.000
_cell.angle_alpha   90.00
_cell.angle_beta   90.00
_cell.angle_gamma   90.00
#
_symmetry.space_group_name_H-M   'P 1'
#
loop_
_entity.id
_entity.type
_entity.pdbx_description
1 polymer ?
#
loop_
_entity_poly.entity_id
_entity_poly.type
_entity_poly.pdbx_seq_one_letter_code
_entity_poly.pdbx_strand_id
1 'polypeptide(L)'
;MANNGGKGRKLANMGVAPKPPLYSPPTVPPADEVDYAMDLDGENKLYVRLRTYRGRIVDFAIMQRTLLYERWEEIARIDCCGGTIHRHLFSRDGEILLDHDLIRDIPHGEGSWAVVDDGYLPALDELQERWESNLRRWRDGR
;
A
#
# COMPACT_ATOMS: atom_id res chain seq x y z
N MET A 1 -3.24 40.05 56.96
CA MET A 1 -2.85 40.77 55.73
C MET A 1 -1.92 39.88 54.92
N ALA A 2 -2.22 39.77 53.62
CA ALA A 2 -1.35 39.43 52.48
C ALA A 2 -0.66 38.05 52.36
N ASN A 3 -1.32 37.24 51.52
CA ASN A 3 -0.87 36.31 50.47
C ASN A 3 0.55 36.45 49.86
N ASN A 4 1.15 35.31 49.52
CA ASN A 4 1.80 34.90 48.24
C ASN A 4 2.95 33.92 48.54
N GLY A 5 3.21 32.83 47.81
CA GLY A 5 2.68 32.36 46.53
C GLY A 5 3.71 31.35 45.98
N GLY A 6 3.26 30.35 45.22
CA GLY A 6 4.16 29.57 44.35
C GLY A 6 4.20 28.06 44.58
N LYS A 7 3.07 27.37 44.37
CA LYS A 7 3.12 25.94 43.99
C LYS A 7 3.71 25.86 42.58
N GLY A 8 4.98 25.44 42.48
CA GLY A 8 5.62 25.12 41.21
C GLY A 8 4.90 23.97 40.52
N ARG A 9 3.97 24.28 39.61
CA ARG A 9 3.50 23.33 38.60
C ARG A 9 4.62 23.18 37.58
N LYS A 10 5.34 22.06 37.62
CA LYS A 10 6.16 21.63 36.49
C LYS A 10 5.22 21.41 35.30
N LEU A 11 5.33 22.29 34.32
CA LEU A 11 4.69 22.17 33.01
C LEU A 11 5.10 20.82 32.41
N ALA A 12 4.13 20.04 31.94
CA ALA A 12 4.40 18.86 31.14
C ALA A 12 5.16 19.27 29.88
N ASN A 13 6.25 18.57 29.59
CA ASN A 13 7.03 18.76 28.38
C ASN A 13 6.19 18.29 27.18
N MET A 14 5.49 19.22 26.52
CA MET A 14 4.65 18.98 25.33
C MET A 14 5.49 18.88 24.05
N GLY A 15 6.74 18.42 24.16
CA GLY A 15 7.57 18.10 23.00
C GLY A 15 7.09 16.79 22.38
N VAL A 16 6.00 16.84 21.61
CA VAL A 16 5.70 15.77 20.66
C VAL A 16 6.85 15.78 19.67
N ALA A 17 7.77 14.82 19.80
CA ALA A 17 8.80 14.62 18.79
C ALA A 17 8.11 14.46 17.43
N PRO A 18 8.59 15.14 16.37
CA PRO A 18 7.98 15.00 15.05
C PRO A 18 8.00 13.52 14.65
N LYS A 19 6.86 13.00 14.18
CA LYS A 19 6.80 11.63 13.66
C LYS A 19 7.84 11.51 12.54
N PRO A 20 8.63 10.43 12.50
CA PRO A 20 9.58 10.22 11.43
C PRO A 20 8.87 10.34 10.06
N PRO A 21 9.52 10.95 9.04
CA PRO A 21 8.97 11.00 7.70
C PRO A 21 8.68 9.58 7.18
N LEU A 22 7.58 9.42 6.45
CA LEU A 22 7.24 8.14 5.80
C LEU A 22 8.03 7.98 4.51
N TYR A 23 8.24 6.74 4.09
CA TYR A 23 8.78 6.48 2.76
C TYR A 23 7.92 7.17 1.69
N SER A 24 8.61 7.78 0.73
CA SER A 24 8.00 8.27 -0.51
C SER A 24 8.92 7.87 -1.65
N PRO A 25 8.38 7.33 -2.75
CA PRO A 25 9.20 7.04 -3.91
C PRO A 25 9.84 8.33 -4.43
N PRO A 26 11.01 8.23 -5.08
CA PRO A 26 11.69 9.41 -5.61
C PRO A 26 10.76 10.21 -6.54
N THR A 27 10.71 11.53 -6.31
CA THR A 27 9.94 12.50 -7.09
C THR A 27 10.62 12.88 -8.40
N VAL A 28 11.86 12.43 -8.60
CA VAL A 28 12.73 12.86 -9.70
C VAL A 28 12.53 11.95 -10.91
N PRO A 29 12.19 12.48 -12.10
CA PRO A 29 12.24 11.70 -13.32
C PRO A 29 13.70 11.47 -13.79
N PRO A 30 13.96 10.37 -14.51
CA PRO A 30 13.01 9.31 -14.84
C PRO A 30 13.20 8.12 -13.89
N ALA A 31 12.23 7.90 -13.02
CA ALA A 31 11.91 6.51 -12.68
C ALA A 31 11.16 5.96 -13.89
N ASP A 32 11.63 4.86 -14.46
CA ASP A 32 10.96 4.22 -15.59
C ASP A 32 9.69 3.55 -15.08
N GLU A 33 8.56 3.83 -15.73
CA GLU A 33 7.27 3.26 -15.39
C GLU A 33 6.87 2.22 -16.44
N VAL A 34 6.51 1.02 -15.98
CA VAL A 34 6.11 -0.09 -16.81
C VAL A 34 4.82 -0.66 -16.28
N ASP A 35 3.85 -0.79 -17.18
CA ASP A 35 2.57 -1.41 -16.92
C ASP A 35 2.41 -2.68 -17.75
N TYR A 36 1.89 -3.74 -17.15
CA TYR A 36 1.53 -4.95 -17.86
C TYR A 36 0.41 -5.71 -17.15
N ALA A 37 -0.21 -6.63 -17.89
CA ALA A 37 -1.26 -7.49 -17.37
C ALA A 37 -0.88 -8.97 -17.46
N MET A 38 -1.27 -9.72 -16.45
CA MET A 38 -1.18 -11.18 -16.40
C MET A 38 -2.58 -11.75 -16.40
N ASP A 39 -2.93 -12.50 -17.43
CA ASP A 39 -4.22 -13.17 -17.52
C ASP A 39 -4.30 -14.32 -16.50
N LEU A 40 -5.44 -14.44 -15.82
CA LEU A 40 -5.71 -15.54 -14.88
C LEU A 40 -6.62 -16.59 -15.53
N ASP A 41 -7.74 -16.16 -16.13
CA ASP A 41 -8.74 -17.05 -16.75
C ASP A 41 -9.59 -16.38 -17.86
N GLY A 42 -9.08 -15.34 -18.52
CA GLY A 42 -9.78 -14.59 -19.58
C GLY A 42 -10.81 -13.56 -19.10
N GLU A 43 -11.41 -13.76 -17.92
CA GLU A 43 -12.29 -12.76 -17.27
C GLU A 43 -11.61 -12.09 -16.06
N ASN A 44 -10.53 -12.67 -15.57
CA ASN A 44 -9.77 -12.16 -14.44
C ASN A 44 -8.32 -11.94 -14.84
N LYS A 45 -7.71 -10.88 -14.29
CA LYS A 45 -6.31 -10.55 -14.51
C LYS A 45 -5.67 -9.89 -13.31
N LEU A 46 -4.35 -9.96 -13.25
CA LEU A 46 -3.54 -9.04 -12.44
C LEU A 46 -3.03 -7.92 -13.36
N TYR A 47 -3.30 -6.67 -12.99
CA TYR A 47 -2.68 -5.49 -13.60
C TYR A 47 -1.55 -5.03 -12.70
N VAL A 48 -0.35 -4.88 -13.25
CA VAL A 48 0.85 -4.51 -12.51
C VAL A 48 1.35 -3.17 -13.03
N ARG A 49 1.53 -2.21 -12.13
CA ARG A 49 2.30 -0.99 -12.36
C ARG A 49 3.61 -1.08 -11.58
N LEU A 50 4.73 -0.87 -12.26
CA LEU A 50 6.06 -0.80 -11.65
C LEU A 50 6.69 0.56 -11.94
N ARG A 51 7.32 1.16 -10.93
CA ARG A 51 8.27 2.25 -11.12
C ARG A 51 9.64 1.79 -10.67
N THR A 52 10.60 1.92 -11.56
CA THR A 52 11.99 1.49 -11.32
C THR A 52 12.93 2.67 -11.35
N TYR A 53 13.94 2.66 -10.48
CA TYR A 53 14.99 3.66 -10.46
C TYR A 53 16.33 2.99 -10.15
N ARG A 54 17.33 3.22 -11.02
CA ARG A 54 18.66 2.59 -10.93
C ARG A 54 18.60 1.05 -10.83
N GLY A 55 17.71 0.45 -11.62
CA GLY A 55 17.55 -1.01 -11.68
C GLY A 55 16.85 -1.65 -10.48
N ARG A 56 16.21 -0.85 -9.62
CA ARG A 56 15.41 -1.33 -8.49
C ARG A 56 13.97 -0.86 -8.60
N ILE A 57 13.03 -1.69 -8.17
CA ILE A 57 11.64 -1.26 -7.97
C ILE A 57 11.60 -0.31 -6.77
N VAL A 58 11.07 0.89 -7.00
CA VAL A 58 10.92 1.93 -5.97
C VAL A 58 9.47 2.26 -5.68
N ASP A 59 8.55 1.84 -6.55
CA ASP A 59 7.11 1.86 -6.28
C ASP A 59 6.46 0.77 -7.13
N PHE A 60 5.44 0.12 -6.60
CA PHE A 60 4.64 -0.84 -7.34
C PHE A 60 3.20 -0.84 -6.83
N ALA A 61 2.32 -1.24 -7.72
CA ALA A 61 0.96 -1.56 -7.34
C ALA A 61 0.43 -2.70 -8.22
N ILE A 62 -0.13 -3.72 -7.59
CA ILE A 62 -0.65 -4.94 -8.23
C ILE A 62 -2.14 -4.98 -7.96
N MET A 63 -2.97 -4.91 -8.99
CA MET A 63 -4.42 -4.92 -8.88
C MET A 63 -4.99 -6.18 -9.48
N GLN A 64 -5.76 -6.92 -8.69
CA GLN A 64 -6.63 -7.96 -9.22
C GLN A 64 -7.89 -7.32 -9.78
N ARG A 65 -8.21 -7.64 -11.04
CA ARG A 65 -9.39 -7.13 -11.73
C ARG A 65 -10.22 -8.25 -12.34
N THR A 66 -11.53 -8.06 -12.36
CA THR A 66 -12.51 -8.96 -12.99
C THR A 66 -13.34 -8.20 -14.02
N LEU A 67 -13.71 -8.84 -15.13
CA LEU A 67 -14.55 -8.25 -16.16
C LEU A 67 -16.03 -8.43 -15.77
N LEU A 68 -16.73 -7.32 -15.54
CA LEU A 68 -18.16 -7.30 -15.25
C LEU A 68 -18.84 -6.27 -16.15
N TYR A 69 -19.87 -6.68 -16.90
CA TYR A 69 -20.61 -5.81 -17.81
C TYR A 69 -19.69 -4.98 -18.73
N GLU A 70 -18.70 -5.66 -19.34
CA GLU A 70 -17.70 -5.07 -20.24
C GLU A 70 -16.76 -4.03 -19.58
N ARG A 71 -16.73 -3.99 -18.25
CA ARG A 71 -15.86 -3.10 -17.47
C ARG A 71 -14.96 -3.89 -16.53
N TRP A 72 -13.72 -3.42 -16.37
CA TRP A 72 -12.79 -4.01 -15.43
C TRP A 72 -13.01 -3.42 -14.05
N GLU A 73 -13.43 -4.25 -13.11
CA GLU A 73 -13.65 -3.90 -11.71
C GLU A 73 -12.45 -4.36 -10.87
N GLU A 74 -11.95 -3.49 -10.01
CA GLU A 74 -10.87 -3.80 -9.08
C GLU A 74 -11.43 -4.49 -7.84
N ILE A 75 -10.85 -5.65 -7.49
CA ILE A 75 -11.37 -6.47 -6.38
C ILE A 75 -10.38 -6.59 -5.23
N ALA A 76 -9.08 -6.48 -5.50
CA ALA A 76 -8.03 -6.39 -4.51
C ALA A 76 -6.84 -5.63 -5.09
N ARG A 77 -6.06 -4.97 -4.23
CA ARG A 77 -4.81 -4.30 -4.60
C ARG A 77 -3.75 -4.52 -3.53
N ILE A 78 -2.50 -4.73 -3.92
CA ILE A 78 -1.35 -4.53 -3.04
C ILE A 78 -0.52 -3.39 -3.61
N ASP A 79 -0.22 -2.38 -2.80
CA ASP A 79 0.65 -1.27 -3.17
C ASP A 79 1.61 -0.90 -2.02
N CYS A 80 2.57 -0.02 -2.30
CA CYS A 80 3.59 0.40 -1.35
C CYS A 80 3.47 1.87 -0.89
N CYS A 81 2.25 2.37 -0.68
CA CYS A 81 2.03 3.74 -0.22
C CYS A 81 2.13 3.89 1.32
N GLY A 82 2.35 5.13 1.79
CA GLY A 82 2.31 5.44 3.23
C GLY A 82 3.43 4.81 4.08
N GLY A 83 4.51 4.33 3.48
CA GLY A 83 5.59 3.66 4.21
C GLY A 83 5.31 2.21 4.55
N THR A 84 4.36 1.57 3.88
CA THR A 84 4.07 0.15 4.05
C THR A 84 3.77 -0.48 2.69
N ILE A 85 4.04 -1.78 2.57
CA ILE A 85 3.40 -2.64 1.59
C ILE A 85 2.15 -3.17 2.26
N HIS A 86 0.97 -2.94 1.67
CA HIS A 86 -0.28 -3.34 2.27
C HIS A 86 -1.33 -3.70 1.21
N ARG A 87 -2.29 -4.50 1.64
CA ARG A 87 -3.42 -4.93 0.80
C ARG A 87 -4.66 -4.09 1.07
N HIS A 88 -5.33 -3.74 -0.02
CA HIS A 88 -6.70 -3.27 -0.05
C HIS A 88 -7.65 -4.35 -0.59
N LEU A 89 -8.87 -4.39 -0.06
CA LEU A 89 -9.96 -5.19 -0.59
C LEU A 89 -11.15 -4.29 -0.93
N PHE A 90 -11.75 -4.53 -2.09
CA PHE A 90 -12.89 -3.75 -2.56
C PHE A 90 -14.18 -4.57 -2.52
N SER A 91 -15.32 -3.89 -2.38
CA SER A 91 -16.66 -4.45 -2.56
C SER A 91 -17.08 -4.38 -4.03
N ARG A 92 -18.21 -4.99 -4.38
CA ARG A 92 -18.80 -4.91 -5.72
C ARG A 92 -19.27 -3.50 -6.09
N ASP A 93 -19.59 -2.69 -5.10
CA ASP A 93 -20.00 -1.30 -5.28
C ASP A 93 -18.79 -0.33 -5.33
N GLY A 94 -17.56 -0.88 -5.27
CA GLY A 94 -16.32 -0.10 -5.30
C GLY A 94 -15.90 0.46 -3.93
N GLU A 95 -16.58 0.08 -2.85
CA GLU A 95 -16.21 0.52 -1.50
C GLU A 95 -14.96 -0.23 -1.02
N ILE A 96 -14.10 0.47 -0.27
CA ILE A 96 -12.93 -0.15 0.37
C ILE A 96 -13.41 -0.89 1.62
N LEU A 97 -13.37 -2.22 1.58
CA LEU A 97 -13.71 -3.09 2.71
C LEU A 97 -12.55 -3.29 3.67
N LEU A 98 -11.33 -3.22 3.15
CA LEU A 98 -10.09 -3.25 3.92
C LEU A 98 -9.13 -2.26 3.27
N ASP A 99 -8.75 -1.23 4.02
CA ASP A 99 -7.91 -0.14 3.49
C ASP A 99 -6.43 -0.30 3.82
N HIS A 100 -6.08 -1.16 4.77
CA HIS A 100 -4.70 -1.29 5.22
C HIS A 100 -4.42 -2.61 5.93
N ASP A 101 -4.32 -3.68 5.16
CA ASP A 101 -3.78 -4.95 5.67
C ASP A 101 -2.27 -4.96 5.51
N LEU A 102 -1.56 -4.67 6.60
CA LEU A 102 -0.11 -4.53 6.60
C LEU A 102 0.56 -5.85 6.21
N ILE A 103 1.30 -5.84 5.11
CA ILE A 103 2.17 -6.94 4.71
C ILE A 103 3.59 -6.68 5.23
N ARG A 104 4.10 -5.45 5.05
CA ARG A 104 5.47 -5.10 5.42
C ARG A 104 5.63 -3.61 5.67
N ASP A 105 6.34 -3.23 6.73
CA ASP A 105 6.78 -1.84 6.90
C ASP A 105 7.96 -1.52 5.96
N ILE A 106 7.94 -0.32 5.38
CA ILE A 106 9.04 0.24 4.60
C ILE A 106 9.75 1.28 5.46
N PRO A 107 11.00 1.03 5.88
CA PRO A 107 11.73 1.99 6.69
C PRO A 107 11.96 3.28 5.91
N HIS A 108 12.05 4.40 6.62
CA HIS A 108 12.46 5.66 6.02
C HIS A 108 13.99 5.73 5.88
N GLY A 109 14.47 6.19 4.74
CA GLY A 109 15.89 6.46 4.50
C GLY A 109 16.62 5.28 3.85
N GLU A 110 17.81 4.99 4.33
CA GLU A 110 18.68 3.95 3.76
C GLU A 110 18.01 2.57 3.83
N GLY A 111 18.07 1.81 2.74
CA GLY A 111 17.46 0.48 2.63
C GLY A 111 15.97 0.47 2.26
N SER A 112 15.28 1.62 2.23
CA SER A 112 13.86 1.71 1.87
C SER A 112 13.54 1.07 0.50
N TRP A 113 14.33 1.39 -0.53
CA TRP A 113 14.14 0.83 -1.87
C TRP A 113 14.37 -0.68 -1.91
N ALA A 114 15.30 -1.21 -1.12
CA ALA A 114 15.51 -2.66 -1.07
C ALA A 114 14.28 -3.37 -0.50
N VAL A 115 13.61 -2.78 0.50
CA VAL A 115 12.39 -3.36 1.05
C VAL A 115 11.24 -3.35 0.05
N VAL A 116 11.12 -2.29 -0.76
CA VAL A 116 10.12 -2.23 -1.85
C VAL A 116 10.44 -3.26 -2.94
N ASP A 117 11.69 -3.30 -3.40
CA ASP A 117 12.20 -4.21 -4.42
C ASP A 117 11.99 -5.68 -4.03
N ASP A 118 12.43 -6.05 -2.82
CA ASP A 118 12.28 -7.40 -2.27
C ASP A 118 10.81 -7.74 -1.96
N GLY A 119 9.95 -6.74 -1.77
CA GLY A 119 8.55 -6.92 -1.44
C GLY A 119 7.65 -7.18 -2.65
N TYR A 120 8.12 -6.87 -3.85
CA TYR A 120 7.33 -6.98 -5.06
C TYR A 120 6.93 -8.42 -5.40
N LEU A 121 7.89 -9.34 -5.48
CA LEU A 121 7.61 -10.74 -5.84
C LEU A 121 6.68 -11.43 -4.82
N PRO A 122 6.92 -11.34 -3.49
CA PRO A 122 5.99 -11.89 -2.51
C PRO A 122 4.57 -11.30 -2.60
N ALA A 123 4.45 -10.00 -2.90
CA ALA A 123 3.14 -9.37 -3.09
C ALA A 123 2.42 -9.87 -4.34
N LEU A 124 3.15 -10.12 -5.43
CA LEU A 124 2.61 -10.70 -6.65
C LEU A 124 2.15 -12.14 -6.42
N ASP A 125 2.99 -12.95 -5.79
CA ASP A 125 2.68 -14.34 -5.44
C ASP A 125 1.46 -14.38 -4.52
N GLU A 126 1.38 -13.52 -3.50
CA GLU A 126 0.22 -13.47 -2.60
C GLU A 126 -1.08 -13.15 -3.34
N LEU A 127 -1.07 -12.15 -4.24
CA LEU A 127 -2.27 -11.79 -5.00
C LEU A 127 -2.65 -12.89 -6.01
N GLN A 128 -1.65 -13.56 -6.59
CA GLN A 128 -1.84 -14.68 -7.50
C GLN A 128 -2.37 -15.91 -6.76
N GLU A 129 -1.89 -16.25 -5.56
CA GLU A 129 -2.38 -17.40 -4.80
C GLU A 129 -3.81 -17.19 -4.27
N ARG A 130 -4.15 -15.95 -3.92
CA ARG A 130 -5.45 -15.62 -3.30
C ARG A 130 -6.54 -15.26 -4.29
N TRP A 131 -6.26 -15.25 -5.59
CA TRP A 131 -7.14 -14.63 -6.58
C TRP A 131 -8.57 -15.18 -6.55
N GLU A 132 -8.76 -16.50 -6.48
CA GLU A 132 -10.09 -17.12 -6.42
C GLU A 132 -10.85 -16.76 -5.16
N SER A 133 -10.14 -16.68 -4.02
CA SER A 133 -10.73 -16.34 -2.73
C SER A 133 -11.18 -14.88 -2.70
N ASN A 134 -10.37 -13.97 -3.25
CA ASN A 134 -10.73 -12.57 -3.41
C ASN A 134 -11.95 -12.39 -4.32
N LEU A 135 -12.00 -13.13 -5.44
CA LEU A 135 -13.12 -13.09 -6.38
C LEU A 135 -14.41 -13.61 -5.74
N ARG A 136 -14.34 -14.74 -5.02
CA ARG A 136 -15.49 -15.31 -4.29
C ARG A 136 -16.02 -14.32 -3.26
N ARG A 137 -15.14 -13.74 -2.44
CA ARG A 137 -15.50 -12.71 -1.46
C ARG A 137 -16.19 -11.52 -2.12
N TRP A 138 -15.61 -11.01 -3.21
CA TRP A 138 -16.17 -9.88 -3.93
C TRP A 138 -17.55 -10.17 -4.54
N ARG A 139 -17.76 -11.38 -5.07
CA ARG A 139 -19.04 -11.83 -5.63
C ARG A 139 -20.12 -12.03 -4.57
N ASP A 140 -19.76 -12.64 -3.43
CA ASP A 140 -20.70 -13.03 -2.38
C ASP A 140 -20.91 -11.93 -1.32
N GLY A 141 -20.04 -10.92 -1.26
CA GLY A 141 -20.07 -9.85 -0.26
C GLY A 141 -19.68 -10.29 1.16
N ARG A 142 -18.99 -11.44 1.31
CA ARG A 142 -18.61 -12.05 2.60
C ARG A 142 -17.24 -12.71 2.55
#